data_AF-A0A949AIA5-F1
#
_entry.id   AF-A0A949AIA5-F1
#
_cell.length_a   1.000
_cell.length_b   1.000
_cell.length_c   1.000
_cell.angle_alpha   90.00
_cell.angle_beta   90.00
_cell.angle_gamma   90.00
#
_symmetry.space_group_name_H-M   'P 1'
#
loop_
_entity.id
_entity.type
_entity.pdbx_description
1 polymer ?
#
loop_
_entity_poly.entity_id
_entity_poly.type
_entity_poly.pdbx_seq_one_letter_code
_entity_poly.pdbx_strand_id
1 'polypeptide(L)'
;MIKKYILLTIVFCSMISISGYAETDDAIVNLELKLQNIIKDKFPKADFATKPNFLQISENVMTYMIHTVDKTGSISEKAHEENGPKHNGFLLRIQVVEGIYQGAADLPQTLKGPYWDSEVFIVNLMKRKAYLHVKFSFGKQISKEFVEKIIEIIKKGSLSKTVGSIVH
;
A
#
# COMPACT_ATOMS: atom_id res chain seq x y z
N MET A 1 -8.57 33.00 57.28
CA MET A 1 -9.39 33.53 56.17
C MET A 1 -8.48 34.00 55.03
N ILE A 2 -7.72 33.09 54.42
CA ILE A 2 -6.68 33.37 53.41
C ILE A 2 -6.54 32.11 52.54
N LYS A 3 -6.34 32.30 51.23
CA LYS A 3 -6.05 31.33 50.13
C LYS A 3 -7.25 30.69 49.44
N LYS A 4 -7.89 31.48 48.57
CA LYS A 4 -8.87 31.06 47.56
C LYS A 4 -8.52 31.62 46.16
N TYR A 5 -7.24 31.68 45.77
CA TYR A 5 -6.83 32.18 44.45
C TYR A 5 -5.55 31.51 43.94
N ILE A 6 -5.53 30.18 43.89
CA ILE A 6 -4.55 29.42 43.08
C ILE A 6 -5.37 28.46 42.22
N LEU A 7 -6.21 29.02 41.35
CA LEU A 7 -6.99 28.26 40.39
C LEU A 7 -7.19 29.10 39.13
N LEU A 8 -6.09 29.65 38.63
CA LEU A 8 -6.07 30.35 37.35
C LEU A 8 -4.68 30.12 36.77
N THR A 9 -4.62 29.77 35.49
CA THR A 9 -3.42 29.72 34.62
C THR A 9 -2.75 28.36 34.36
N ILE A 10 -3.47 27.26 34.09
CA ILE A 10 -2.95 26.15 33.23
C ILE A 10 -4.10 25.48 32.44
N VAL A 11 -4.83 26.22 31.60
CA VAL A 11 -5.83 25.62 30.66
C VAL A 11 -5.79 26.33 29.29
N PHE A 12 -4.61 26.73 28.82
CA PHE A 12 -4.51 27.47 27.55
C PHE A 12 -3.26 27.14 26.74
N CYS A 13 -2.90 25.85 26.63
CA CYS A 13 -1.85 25.43 25.69
C CYS A 13 -1.93 23.93 25.35
N SER A 14 -3.01 23.49 24.70
CA SER A 14 -3.01 22.19 24.01
C SER A 14 -4.00 22.08 22.85
N MET A 15 -4.43 23.20 22.25
CA MET A 15 -5.02 23.18 20.91
C MET A 15 -3.91 23.26 19.86
N ILE A 16 -2.94 22.36 19.93
CA ILE A 16 -1.97 22.16 18.85
C ILE A 16 -2.66 21.24 17.84
N SER A 17 -3.24 21.89 16.84
CA SER A 17 -3.62 21.43 15.51
C SER A 17 -3.26 19.97 15.18
N ILE A 18 -4.21 19.06 15.40
CA ILE A 18 -4.24 17.75 14.73
C ILE A 18 -5.00 17.94 13.41
N SER A 19 -4.40 18.63 12.45
CA SER A 19 -4.96 18.82 11.11
C SER A 19 -3.99 18.31 10.05
N GLY A 20 -3.78 16.99 10.04
CA GLY A 20 -2.96 16.32 9.02
C GLY A 20 -3.32 14.86 8.74
N TYR A 21 -4.17 14.22 9.55
CA TYR A 21 -4.38 12.76 9.48
C TYR A 21 -5.60 12.30 8.67
N ALA A 22 -6.53 13.19 8.32
CA ALA A 22 -7.81 12.79 7.76
C ALA A 22 -7.77 12.46 6.26
N GLU A 23 -6.84 13.04 5.50
CA GLU A 23 -6.94 13.01 4.04
C GLU A 23 -6.33 11.75 3.41
N THR A 24 -5.38 11.09 4.08
CA THR A 24 -4.66 9.88 3.58
C THR A 24 -5.58 8.66 3.49
N ASP A 25 -6.56 8.60 4.39
CA ASP A 25 -7.56 7.54 4.48
C ASP A 25 -8.40 7.46 3.19
N ASP A 26 -8.82 8.61 2.66
CA ASP A 26 -9.68 8.66 1.46
C ASP A 26 -9.07 7.98 0.22
N ALA A 27 -7.75 8.09 0.02
CA ALA A 27 -7.12 7.55 -1.20
C ALA A 27 -7.12 6.02 -1.17
N ILE A 28 -6.81 5.44 0.00
CA ILE A 28 -6.80 4.00 0.22
C ILE A 28 -8.22 3.44 0.18
N VAL A 29 -9.18 4.06 0.87
CA VAL A 29 -10.58 3.62 0.87
C VAL A 29 -11.19 3.65 -0.53
N ASN A 30 -10.96 4.71 -1.30
CA ASN A 30 -11.46 4.78 -2.68
C ASN A 30 -10.82 3.71 -3.59
N LEU A 31 -9.56 3.38 -3.35
CA LEU A 31 -8.87 2.34 -4.12
C LEU A 31 -9.36 0.94 -3.74
N GLU A 32 -9.57 0.70 -2.45
CA GLU A 32 -10.18 -0.53 -1.93
C GLU A 32 -11.51 -0.80 -2.62
N LEU A 33 -12.43 0.16 -2.63
CA LEU A 33 -13.75 -0.01 -3.26
C LEU A 33 -13.66 -0.37 -4.75
N LYS A 34 -12.74 0.26 -5.49
CA LYS A 34 -12.51 -0.03 -6.91
C LYS A 34 -11.96 -1.45 -7.12
N LEU A 35 -11.03 -1.87 -6.26
CA LEU A 35 -10.41 -3.18 -6.34
C LEU A 35 -11.38 -4.28 -5.88
N GLN A 36 -12.21 -4.02 -4.88
CA GLN A 36 -13.13 -4.98 -4.29
C GLN A 36 -14.09 -5.56 -5.33
N ASN A 37 -14.71 -4.72 -6.16
CA ASN A 37 -15.65 -5.18 -7.19
C ASN A 37 -15.00 -6.15 -8.18
N ILE A 38 -13.77 -5.86 -8.59
CA ILE A 38 -13.07 -6.64 -9.63
C ILE A 38 -12.45 -7.91 -9.06
N ILE A 39 -11.96 -7.83 -7.83
CA ILE A 39 -11.33 -8.97 -7.17
C ILE A 39 -12.39 -9.96 -6.70
N LYS A 40 -13.50 -9.51 -6.10
CA LYS A 40 -14.54 -10.41 -5.57
C LYS A 40 -15.30 -11.17 -6.66
N ASP A 41 -15.38 -10.63 -7.86
CA ASP A 41 -15.93 -11.33 -9.03
C ASP A 41 -15.14 -12.61 -9.36
N LYS A 42 -13.80 -12.51 -9.37
CA LYS A 42 -12.91 -13.65 -9.71
C LYS A 42 -12.47 -14.47 -8.50
N PHE A 43 -12.35 -13.85 -7.34
CA PHE A 43 -11.82 -14.40 -6.09
C PHE A 43 -12.76 -14.03 -4.93
N PRO A 44 -13.92 -14.72 -4.82
CA PRO A 44 -14.95 -14.36 -3.83
C PRO A 44 -14.46 -14.47 -2.38
N LYS A 45 -13.46 -15.32 -2.13
CA LYS A 45 -12.85 -15.58 -0.82
C LYS A 45 -11.72 -14.61 -0.46
N ALA A 46 -11.35 -13.69 -1.34
CA ALA A 46 -10.25 -12.77 -1.10
C ALA A 46 -10.49 -11.93 0.17
N ASP A 47 -9.48 -11.85 1.02
CA ASP A 47 -9.49 -11.07 2.25
C ASP A 47 -9.00 -9.64 1.99
N PHE A 48 -9.59 -8.68 2.69
CA PHE A 48 -9.32 -7.25 2.58
C PHE A 48 -9.01 -6.70 3.97
N ALA A 49 -7.79 -6.20 4.14
CA ALA A 49 -7.34 -5.61 5.39
C ALA A 49 -6.90 -4.17 5.13
N THR A 50 -7.72 -3.22 5.58
CA THR A 50 -7.50 -1.78 5.37
C THR A 50 -7.13 -1.08 6.67
N LYS A 51 -6.15 -0.19 6.56
CA LYS A 51 -5.68 0.74 7.59
C LYS A 51 -5.43 2.10 6.92
N PRO A 52 -5.32 3.21 7.67
CA PRO A 52 -5.26 4.57 7.09
C PRO A 52 -4.22 4.78 5.98
N ASN A 53 -3.06 4.12 6.07
CA ASN A 53 -1.98 4.25 5.09
C ASN A 53 -1.61 2.91 4.43
N PHE A 54 -2.47 1.89 4.56
CA PHE A 54 -2.13 0.55 4.13
C PHE A 54 -3.36 -0.25 3.73
N LEU A 55 -3.30 -0.84 2.54
CA LEU A 55 -4.28 -1.80 2.04
C LEU A 55 -3.56 -3.10 1.72
N GLN A 56 -4.06 -4.20 2.28
CA GLN A 56 -3.67 -5.54 1.89
C GLN A 56 -4.88 -6.29 1.35
N ILE A 57 -4.71 -6.93 0.20
CA ILE A 57 -5.69 -7.83 -0.37
C ILE A 57 -5.01 -9.17 -0.63
N SER A 58 -5.60 -10.26 -0.15
CA SER A 58 -4.97 -11.58 -0.23
C SER A 58 -5.95 -12.68 -0.56
N GLU A 59 -5.54 -13.61 -1.42
CA GLU A 59 -6.26 -14.84 -1.70
C GLU A 59 -5.27 -16.01 -1.65
N ASN A 60 -5.64 -17.07 -0.92
CA ASN A 60 -4.85 -18.31 -0.77
C ASN A 60 -3.35 -18.07 -0.52
N VAL A 61 -3.04 -17.38 0.57
CA VAL A 61 -1.68 -17.11 1.04
C VAL A 61 -1.20 -18.16 2.05
N MET A 62 0.11 -18.29 2.21
CA MET A 62 0.74 -19.06 3.28
C MET A 62 2.10 -18.46 3.67
N THR A 63 2.60 -18.87 4.82
CA THR A 63 3.95 -18.53 5.28
C THR A 63 4.98 -19.43 4.59
N TYR A 64 6.06 -18.82 4.11
CA TYR A 64 7.21 -19.49 3.53
C TYR A 64 8.47 -19.19 4.34
N MET A 65 9.39 -20.14 4.37
CA MET A 65 10.74 -19.91 4.86
C MET A 65 11.63 -19.51 3.67
N ILE A 66 12.11 -18.27 3.63
CA ILE A 66 12.87 -17.70 2.52
C ILE A 66 14.31 -17.45 2.93
N HIS A 67 15.24 -17.87 2.08
CA HIS A 67 16.62 -17.39 2.11
C HIS A 67 16.78 -16.23 1.13
N THR A 68 17.23 -15.08 1.63
CA THR A 68 17.50 -13.92 0.78
C THR A 68 18.79 -14.14 0.00
N VAL A 69 18.75 -13.85 -1.30
CA VAL A 69 19.95 -13.77 -2.14
C VAL A 69 20.33 -12.30 -2.22
N ASP A 70 21.54 -11.95 -1.81
CA ASP A 70 22.01 -10.57 -1.90
C ASP A 70 22.43 -10.19 -3.33
N LYS A 71 22.84 -8.93 -3.52
CA LYS A 71 23.28 -8.44 -4.83
C LYS A 71 24.57 -9.09 -5.34
N THR A 72 25.32 -9.78 -4.47
CA THR A 72 26.53 -10.53 -4.83
C THR A 72 26.22 -11.97 -5.26
N GLY A 73 24.96 -12.40 -5.10
CA GLY A 73 24.55 -13.80 -5.31
C GLY A 73 24.75 -14.69 -4.08
N SER A 74 25.19 -14.12 -2.96
CA SER A 74 25.36 -14.89 -1.72
C SER A 74 24.01 -15.16 -1.08
N ILE A 75 23.80 -16.41 -0.68
CA ILE A 75 22.58 -16.85 0.01
C ILE A 75 22.77 -16.59 1.51
N SER A 76 21.87 -15.84 2.11
CA SER A 76 21.84 -15.65 3.56
C SER A 76 21.63 -16.98 4.29
N GLU A 77 22.51 -17.30 5.23
CA GLU A 77 22.36 -18.45 6.13
C GLU A 77 21.12 -18.31 7.02
N LYS A 78 20.73 -17.07 7.34
CA LYS A 78 19.53 -16.77 8.10
C LYS A 78 18.34 -16.76 7.15
N ALA A 79 17.48 -17.77 7.30
CA ALA A 79 16.16 -17.76 6.71
C ALA A 79 15.20 -16.88 7.52
N HIS A 80 14.19 -16.34 6.86
CA HIS A 80 13.10 -15.61 7.51
C HIS A 80 11.74 -16.09 7.01
N GLU A 81 10.73 -15.92 7.85
CA GLU A 81 9.35 -16.19 7.47
C GLU A 81 8.78 -15.02 6.65
N GLU A 82 8.20 -15.32 5.50
CA GLU A 82 7.49 -14.35 4.68
C GLU A 82 6.14 -14.92 4.21
N ASN A 83 5.08 -14.13 4.39
CA ASN A 83 3.78 -14.46 3.82
C ASN A 83 3.79 -14.19 2.32
N GLY A 84 3.45 -15.21 1.54
CA GLY A 84 3.34 -15.14 0.09
C GLY A 84 2.15 -15.92 -0.46
N PRO A 85 1.82 -15.72 -1.75
CA PRO A 85 0.76 -16.46 -2.40
C PRO A 85 1.15 -17.90 -2.69
N LYS A 86 0.18 -18.82 -2.58
CA LYS A 86 0.30 -20.15 -3.19
C LYS A 86 0.21 -20.05 -4.72
N HIS A 87 0.39 -21.19 -5.39
CA HIS A 87 0.39 -21.29 -6.85
C HIS A 87 -0.80 -20.60 -7.56
N ASN A 88 -2.00 -20.66 -6.98
CA ASN A 88 -3.24 -20.05 -7.49
C ASN A 88 -3.73 -18.87 -6.63
N GLY A 89 -2.87 -18.31 -5.79
CA GLY A 89 -3.17 -17.20 -4.88
C GLY A 89 -2.48 -15.91 -5.31
N PHE A 90 -2.81 -14.84 -4.59
CA PHE A 90 -2.12 -13.56 -4.73
C PHE A 90 -2.08 -12.80 -3.40
N LEU A 91 -1.17 -11.84 -3.32
CA LEU A 91 -0.99 -10.93 -2.20
C LEU A 91 -0.63 -9.54 -2.72
N LEU A 92 -1.58 -8.62 -2.66
CA LEU A 92 -1.41 -7.23 -3.01
C LEU A 92 -1.21 -6.41 -1.74
N ARG A 93 -0.15 -5.61 -1.69
CA ARG A 93 0.11 -4.64 -0.63
C ARG A 93 0.29 -3.26 -1.25
N ILE A 94 -0.45 -2.29 -0.72
CA ILE A 94 -0.38 -0.90 -1.10
C ILE A 94 -0.13 -0.10 0.16
N GLN A 95 0.94 0.67 0.20
CA GLN A 95 1.30 1.51 1.32
C GLN A 95 1.41 2.96 0.87
N VAL A 96 0.79 3.89 1.60
CA VAL A 96 1.04 5.32 1.41
C VAL A 96 2.32 5.68 2.16
N VAL A 97 3.26 6.29 1.45
CA VAL A 97 4.53 6.75 2.00
C VAL A 97 4.63 8.26 1.80
N GLU A 98 4.94 8.98 2.87
CA GLU A 98 5.17 10.42 2.81
C GLU A 98 6.52 10.73 2.15
N GLY A 99 6.59 11.84 1.43
CA GLY A 99 7.75 12.30 0.67
C GLY A 99 7.56 12.24 -0.85
N ILE A 100 8.53 12.79 -1.56
CA ILE A 100 8.65 12.65 -3.01
C ILE A 100 9.51 11.41 -3.27
N TYR A 101 9.02 10.50 -4.09
CA TYR A 101 9.82 9.34 -4.47
C TYR A 101 11.01 9.78 -5.33
N GLN A 102 12.21 9.26 -5.03
CA GLN A 102 13.46 9.58 -5.73
C GLN A 102 14.21 8.31 -6.21
N GLY A 103 13.56 7.15 -6.16
CA GLY A 103 14.18 5.89 -6.55
C GLY A 103 13.89 5.50 -8.00
N ALA A 104 14.34 4.31 -8.41
CA ALA A 104 14.22 3.81 -9.77
C ALA A 104 12.92 3.05 -10.08
N ALA A 105 12.02 2.85 -9.09
CA ALA A 105 10.78 2.08 -9.23
C ALA A 105 9.59 2.93 -9.74
N ASP A 106 9.85 4.03 -10.44
CA ASP A 106 8.81 4.79 -11.16
C ASP A 106 8.17 3.96 -12.28
N LEU A 107 8.90 2.98 -12.82
CA LEU A 107 8.35 1.97 -13.73
C LEU A 107 8.12 0.65 -12.97
N PRO A 108 7.05 -0.11 -13.32
CA PRO A 108 6.89 -1.45 -12.80
C PRO A 108 8.08 -2.35 -13.08
N GLN A 109 8.53 -3.02 -12.02
CA GLN A 109 9.61 -3.98 -12.05
C GLN A 109 9.07 -5.33 -11.59
N THR A 110 9.30 -6.36 -12.42
CA THR A 110 9.04 -7.74 -12.04
C THR A 110 10.21 -8.28 -11.23
N LEU A 111 9.97 -8.65 -9.97
CA LEU A 111 10.89 -9.39 -9.13
C LEU A 111 10.57 -10.88 -9.22
N LYS A 112 11.55 -11.67 -9.65
CA LYS A 112 11.45 -13.14 -9.69
C LYS A 112 11.86 -13.71 -8.33
N GLY A 113 10.88 -14.22 -7.60
CA GLY A 113 11.12 -14.93 -6.33
C GLY A 113 11.24 -16.44 -6.54
N PRO A 114 11.71 -17.18 -5.53
CA PRO A 114 11.82 -18.64 -5.60
C PRO A 114 10.45 -19.34 -5.70
N TYR A 115 9.41 -18.74 -5.11
CA TYR A 115 8.08 -19.33 -4.99
C TYR A 115 7.00 -18.59 -5.78
N TRP A 116 7.16 -17.29 -5.99
CA TRP A 116 6.20 -16.44 -6.71
C TRP A 116 6.92 -15.26 -7.40
N ASP A 117 6.22 -14.66 -8.35
CA ASP A 117 6.64 -13.41 -8.97
C ASP A 117 5.99 -12.23 -8.23
N SER A 118 6.65 -11.07 -8.25
CA SER A 118 6.07 -9.83 -7.73
C SER A 118 6.23 -8.70 -8.72
N GLU A 119 5.17 -7.94 -8.96
CA GLU A 119 5.27 -6.62 -9.59
C GLU A 119 5.42 -5.56 -8.51
N VAL A 120 6.45 -4.72 -8.63
CA VAL A 120 6.71 -3.61 -7.71
C VAL A 120 6.76 -2.30 -8.49
N PHE A 121 6.00 -1.31 -8.03
CA PHE A 121 5.97 0.01 -8.67
C PHE A 121 5.51 1.08 -7.70
N ILE A 122 5.80 2.33 -8.08
CA ILE A 122 5.37 3.52 -7.37
C ILE A 122 4.27 4.24 -8.13
N VAL A 123 3.35 4.86 -7.39
CA VAL A 123 2.38 5.81 -7.96
C VAL A 123 2.42 7.12 -7.17
N ASN A 124 2.95 8.17 -7.78
CA ASN A 124 3.05 9.49 -7.15
C ASN A 124 1.66 10.10 -6.93
N LEU A 125 1.38 10.54 -5.71
CA LEU A 125 0.14 11.22 -5.35
C LEU A 125 0.33 12.72 -5.51
N MET A 126 0.50 13.23 -6.74
CA MET A 126 0.96 14.60 -7.08
C MET A 126 0.43 15.77 -6.23
N LYS A 127 -0.82 15.71 -5.73
CA LYS A 127 -1.39 16.73 -4.83
C LYS A 127 -0.75 16.77 -3.45
N ARG A 128 -0.06 15.70 -3.07
CA ARG A 128 0.56 15.47 -1.78
C ARG A 128 2.02 15.14 -2.03
N LYS A 129 2.89 15.56 -1.11
CA LYS A 129 4.27 15.04 -1.06
C LYS A 129 4.19 13.62 -0.49
N ALA A 130 3.62 12.69 -1.26
CA ALA A 130 3.45 11.29 -0.91
C ALA A 130 3.36 10.43 -2.17
N TYR A 131 3.57 9.13 -2.02
CA TYR A 131 3.44 8.14 -3.08
C TYR A 131 2.86 6.82 -2.56
N LEU A 132 2.27 6.04 -3.46
CA LEU A 132 1.90 4.66 -3.18
C LEU A 132 3.08 3.76 -3.49
N HIS A 133 3.51 2.97 -2.51
CA HIS A 133 4.39 1.84 -2.72
C HIS A 133 3.54 0.59 -2.91
N VAL A 134 3.59 0.02 -4.10
CA VAL A 134 2.76 -1.13 -4.49
C VAL A 134 3.64 -2.36 -4.68
N LYS A 135 3.32 -3.45 -3.99
CA LYS A 135 3.88 -4.79 -4.21
C LYS A 135 2.74 -5.75 -4.48
N PHE A 136 2.70 -6.30 -5.69
CA PHE A 136 1.72 -7.31 -6.07
C PHE A 136 2.39 -8.64 -6.32
N SER A 137 2.33 -9.53 -5.34
CA SER A 137 2.86 -10.90 -5.42
C SER A 137 1.79 -11.86 -5.91
N PHE A 138 2.10 -12.75 -6.85
CA PHE A 138 1.12 -13.68 -7.43
C PHE A 138 1.73 -15.04 -7.80
N GLY A 139 0.94 -16.10 -7.63
CA GLY A 139 1.31 -17.44 -8.04
C GLY A 139 1.21 -17.64 -9.56
N LYS A 140 1.85 -18.71 -10.06
CA LYS A 140 1.94 -19.02 -11.51
C LYS A 140 0.59 -19.22 -12.22
N GLN A 141 -0.48 -19.56 -11.50
CA GLN A 141 -1.83 -19.73 -12.07
C GLN A 141 -2.62 -18.42 -12.17
N ILE A 142 -2.11 -17.33 -11.61
CA ILE A 142 -2.72 -16.01 -11.78
C ILE A 142 -2.38 -15.51 -13.19
N SER A 143 -3.40 -15.31 -14.01
CA SER A 143 -3.26 -14.80 -15.38
C SER A 143 -2.58 -13.42 -15.40
N LYS A 144 -1.60 -13.23 -16.29
CA LYS A 144 -0.92 -11.94 -16.50
C LYS A 144 -1.89 -10.78 -16.76
N GLU A 145 -2.95 -11.03 -17.53
CA GLU A 145 -4.02 -10.06 -17.80
C GLU A 145 -4.67 -9.52 -16.52
N PHE A 146 -4.94 -10.40 -15.54
CA PHE A 146 -5.47 -9.98 -14.25
C PHE A 146 -4.48 -9.09 -13.49
N VAL A 147 -3.19 -9.45 -13.52
CA VAL A 147 -2.14 -8.65 -12.88
C VAL A 147 -2.08 -7.25 -13.51
N GLU A 148 -2.02 -7.18 -14.85
CA GLU A 148 -1.98 -5.93 -15.60
C GLU A 148 -3.22 -5.06 -15.35
N LYS A 149 -4.42 -5.66 -15.34
CA LYS A 149 -5.67 -4.97 -15.04
C LYS A 149 -5.66 -4.32 -13.66
N ILE A 150 -5.20 -5.03 -12.63
CA ILE A 150 -5.08 -4.50 -11.27
C ILE A 150 -4.08 -3.33 -11.22
N ILE A 151 -2.92 -3.47 -11.87
CA ILE A 151 -1.91 -2.41 -11.95
C ILE A 151 -2.49 -1.15 -12.61
N GLU A 152 -3.23 -1.32 -13.70
CA GLU A 152 -3.88 -0.23 -14.43
C GLU A 152 -4.89 0.51 -13.56
N ILE A 153 -5.72 -0.22 -12.80
CA ILE A 153 -6.70 0.36 -11.86
C ILE A 153 -6.00 1.18 -10.79
N ILE A 154 -4.90 0.68 -10.24
CA ILE A 154 -4.14 1.39 -9.21
C ILE A 154 -3.56 2.69 -9.80
N LYS A 155 -2.91 2.61 -10.97
CA LYS A 155 -2.37 3.79 -11.66
C LYS A 155 -3.46 4.83 -11.99
N LYS A 156 -4.57 4.41 -12.58
CA LYS A 156 -5.69 5.31 -12.94
C LYS A 156 -6.41 5.86 -11.71
N GLY A 157 -6.59 5.03 -10.68
CA GLY A 157 -7.27 5.37 -9.44
C GLY A 157 -6.59 6.51 -8.69
N SER A 158 -5.25 6.54 -8.71
CA SER A 158 -4.45 7.59 -8.10
C SER A 158 -4.40 8.88 -8.93
N LEU A 159 -4.58 8.80 -10.25
CA LEU A 159 -4.52 9.95 -11.16
C LEU A 159 -5.87 10.69 -11.30
N SER A 160 -7.00 10.03 -11.00
CA SER A 160 -8.35 10.55 -11.28
C SER A 160 -8.77 11.77 -10.44
N LYS A 161 -8.07 12.13 -9.35
CA LYS A 161 -8.31 13.41 -8.65
C LYS A 161 -7.57 14.59 -9.31
N THR A 162 -6.81 14.40 -10.40
CA THR A 162 -5.93 15.41 -11.01
C THR A 162 -6.62 16.34 -12.03
N VAL A 163 -7.79 15.98 -12.59
CA VAL A 163 -8.41 16.72 -13.73
C VAL A 163 -9.50 17.73 -13.29
N GLY A 164 -9.45 18.23 -12.06
CA GLY A 164 -10.51 19.09 -11.50
C GLY A 164 -10.14 20.56 -11.26
N SER A 165 -8.96 21.04 -11.66
CA SER A 165 -8.53 22.39 -11.25
C SER A 165 -7.54 23.06 -12.20
N ILE A 166 -7.81 23.07 -13.51
CA ILE A 166 -7.26 24.09 -14.43
C ILE A 166 -8.34 24.41 -15.46
N VAL A 167 -9.26 25.29 -15.11
CA VAL A 167 -9.93 26.17 -16.07
C VAL A 167 -9.85 27.55 -15.43
N HIS A 168 -8.80 28.29 -15.78
CA HIS A 168 -8.77 29.75 -15.72
C HIS A 168 -9.06 30.25 -17.13
#